data_AF-A0A5B6UAK4-F1
#
_entry.id   AF-A0A5B6UAK4-F1
#
_cell.length_a   1.000
_cell.length_b   1.000
_cell.length_c   1.000
_cell.angle_alpha   90.00
_cell.angle_beta   90.00
_cell.angle_gamma   90.00
#
_symmetry.space_group_name_H-M   'P 1'
#
loop_
_entity.id
_entity.type
_entity.pdbx_description
1 polymer ?
#
loop_
_entity_poly.entity_id
_entity_poly.type
_entity_poly.pdbx_seq_one_letter_code
_entity_poly.pdbx_strand_id
1 'polypeptide(L)'
;MVMTKLILLCFLSIFCFALTSHAATYVVGDTSGWDISSDIDSWASSKTFHVGDVLYCTAKHTAMIIASSVKHPVFQYSSSHSVNEVRKESFETCSTTNILRKFSNGNTTVILSNSGVRYFVCGNKLHCLGGMKLKVDVDEKSTSVGAPQAQSEGAATLPQPSSKSNNPSTVIPTSAGYINGGFQSQLIAFICLTAAMLLEINVEKS
;
A
#
# COMPACT_ATOMS: atom_id res chain seq x y z
N MET A 1 7.44 -9.62 -42.89
CA MET A 1 8.19 -9.95 -41.64
C MET A 1 8.07 -8.86 -40.57
N VAL A 2 8.03 -7.57 -40.94
CA VAL A 2 7.94 -6.43 -39.99
C VAL A 2 6.58 -6.32 -39.28
N MET A 3 5.46 -6.49 -40.00
CA MET A 3 4.11 -6.41 -39.41
C MET A 3 3.85 -7.52 -38.37
N THR A 4 4.42 -8.71 -38.58
CA THR A 4 4.38 -9.83 -37.63
C THR A 4 5.17 -9.54 -36.34
N LYS A 5 6.31 -8.83 -36.44
CA LYS A 5 7.09 -8.40 -35.26
C LYS A 5 6.37 -7.33 -34.45
N LEU A 6 5.66 -6.41 -35.11
CA LEU A 6 4.87 -5.37 -34.45
C LEU A 6 3.70 -5.97 -33.65
N ILE A 7 3.01 -6.94 -34.24
CA ILE A 7 1.92 -7.67 -33.58
C ILE A 7 2.44 -8.43 -32.36
N LEU A 8 3.58 -9.13 -32.48
CA LEU A 8 4.21 -9.85 -31.37
C LEU A 8 4.63 -8.91 -30.23
N LEU A 9 5.19 -7.74 -30.53
CA LEU A 9 5.57 -6.74 -29.53
C LEU A 9 4.34 -6.17 -28.79
N CYS A 10 3.24 -5.91 -29.49
CA CYS A 10 2.00 -5.47 -28.87
C CYS A 10 1.42 -6.54 -27.92
N PHE A 11 1.40 -7.81 -28.34
CA PHE A 11 0.95 -8.90 -27.46
C PHE A 11 1.84 -9.09 -26.24
N LEU A 12 3.16 -9.01 -26.41
CA LEU A 12 4.11 -9.12 -25.29
C LEU A 12 3.97 -7.96 -24.29
N SER A 13 3.72 -6.74 -24.78
CA SER A 13 3.47 -5.56 -23.95
C SER A 13 2.17 -5.68 -23.16
N ILE A 14 1.07 -6.08 -23.81
CA ILE A 14 -0.22 -6.34 -23.14
C ILE A 14 -0.05 -7.41 -22.06
N PHE A 15 0.71 -8.48 -22.33
CA PHE A 15 1.02 -9.53 -21.37
C PHE A 15 1.87 -9.01 -20.19
N CYS A 16 2.88 -8.17 -20.45
CA CYS A 16 3.68 -7.53 -19.40
C CYS A 16 2.86 -6.60 -18.50
N PHE A 17 1.90 -5.85 -19.07
CA PHE A 17 1.01 -4.99 -18.30
C PHE A 17 0.03 -5.79 -17.43
N ALA A 18 -0.42 -6.95 -17.91
CA ALA A 18 -1.28 -7.87 -17.14
C ALA A 18 -0.58 -8.49 -15.91
N LEU A 19 0.75 -8.47 -15.84
CA LEU A 19 1.54 -9.01 -14.72
C LEU A 19 1.89 -7.97 -13.65
N THR A 20 1.33 -6.76 -13.71
CA THR A 20 1.71 -5.69 -12.79
C THR A 20 1.05 -5.85 -11.42
N SER A 21 1.81 -6.38 -10.45
CA SER A 21 1.41 -6.41 -9.04
C SER A 21 1.73 -5.06 -8.37
N HIS A 22 0.71 -4.30 -8.00
CA HIS A 22 0.89 -3.01 -7.30
C HIS A 22 0.94 -3.24 -5.78
N ALA A 23 2.04 -2.91 -5.12
CA ALA A 23 2.14 -2.87 -3.65
C ALA A 23 2.08 -1.41 -3.19
N ALA A 24 1.20 -1.11 -2.23
CA ALA A 24 1.08 0.21 -1.65
C ALA A 24 2.06 0.37 -0.48
N THR A 25 2.58 1.59 -0.31
CA THR A 25 3.36 1.97 0.88
C THR A 25 2.58 3.01 1.67
N TYR A 26 2.38 2.75 2.96
CA TYR A 26 1.64 3.59 3.88
C TYR A 26 2.59 4.18 4.92
N VAL A 27 2.71 5.50 4.94
CA VAL A 27 3.40 6.20 6.03
C VAL A 27 2.44 6.28 7.20
N VAL A 28 2.76 5.59 8.30
CA VAL A 28 1.86 5.52 9.46
C VAL A 28 1.72 6.91 10.09
N GLY A 29 0.48 7.38 10.20
CA GLY A 29 0.15 8.73 10.69
C GLY A 29 0.38 9.84 9.65
N ASP A 30 0.60 9.49 8.38
CA ASP A 30 0.87 10.42 7.27
C ASP A 30 1.91 11.48 7.67
N THR A 31 1.58 12.77 7.60
CA THR A 31 2.50 13.88 7.95
C THR A 31 2.81 13.98 9.44
N SER A 32 1.94 13.48 10.30
CA SER A 32 2.15 13.46 11.75
C SER A 32 3.11 12.33 12.17
N GLY A 33 3.19 11.27 11.37
CA GLY A 33 4.10 10.14 11.59
C GLY A 33 3.72 9.27 12.79
N TRP A 34 4.65 8.42 13.21
CA TRP A 34 4.55 7.61 14.42
C TRP A 34 4.89 8.45 15.65
N ASP A 35 3.88 9.16 16.18
CA ASP A 35 4.01 10.09 17.30
C ASP A 35 2.76 10.06 18.18
N ILE A 36 2.88 10.45 19.46
CA ILE A 36 1.75 10.51 20.41
C ILE A 36 0.68 11.53 20.01
N SER A 37 1.04 12.58 19.27
CA SER A 37 0.09 13.60 18.79
C SER A 37 -0.70 13.16 17.56
N SER A 38 -0.43 11.97 17.02
CA SER A 38 -1.04 11.48 15.80
C SER A 38 -2.31 10.70 16.09
N ASP A 39 -3.38 10.98 15.32
CA ASP A 39 -4.60 10.18 15.35
C ASP A 39 -4.44 8.93 14.48
N ILE A 40 -3.77 7.92 15.05
CA ILE A 40 -3.45 6.67 14.37
C ILE A 40 -4.70 5.83 14.09
N ASP A 41 -5.71 5.89 14.96
CA ASP A 41 -6.94 5.12 14.79
C ASP A 41 -7.76 5.65 13.61
N SER A 42 -7.98 6.97 13.52
CA SER A 42 -8.65 7.58 12.36
C SER A 42 -7.84 7.35 11.08
N TRP A 43 -6.51 7.50 11.15
CA TRP A 43 -5.62 7.23 10.02
C TRP A 43 -5.81 5.79 9.52
N ALA A 44 -5.76 4.79 10.41
CA ALA A 44 -5.88 3.39 10.05
C ALA A 44 -7.27 3.06 9.46
N SER A 45 -8.34 3.63 10.03
CA SER A 45 -9.71 3.44 9.54
C SER A 45 -9.94 3.97 8.12
N SER A 46 -9.09 4.90 7.66
CA SER A 46 -9.14 5.48 6.32
C SER A 46 -8.39 4.65 5.26
N LYS A 47 -7.73 3.55 5.63
CA LYS A 47 -6.91 2.73 4.72
C LYS A 47 -7.47 1.31 4.60
N THR A 48 -7.15 0.67 3.48
CA THR A 48 -7.35 -0.76 3.26
C THR A 48 -5.99 -1.37 2.98
N PHE A 49 -5.61 -2.39 3.73
CA PHE A 49 -4.29 -3.01 3.64
C PHE A 49 -4.40 -4.37 2.97
N HIS A 50 -3.52 -4.64 2.02
CA HIS A 50 -3.48 -5.92 1.32
C HIS A 50 -2.15 -6.63 1.54
N VAL A 51 -2.14 -7.94 1.30
CA VAL A 51 -0.90 -8.71 1.21
C VAL A 51 0.03 -8.10 0.16
N GLY A 52 1.29 -7.87 0.56
CA GLY A 52 2.34 -7.24 -0.22
C GLY A 52 2.52 -5.74 0.06
N ASP A 53 1.58 -5.10 0.76
CA ASP A 53 1.71 -3.69 1.15
C ASP A 53 2.77 -3.50 2.25
N VAL A 54 3.22 -2.26 2.40
CA VAL A 54 4.31 -1.88 3.30
C VAL A 54 3.84 -0.79 4.25
N LEU A 55 4.02 -0.99 5.55
CA LEU A 55 3.91 0.05 6.55
C LEU A 55 5.27 0.68 6.79
N TYR A 56 5.30 2.00 6.78
CA TYR A 56 6.50 2.79 7.02
C TYR A 56 6.27 3.69 8.24
N CYS A 57 6.83 3.30 9.38
CA CYS A 57 6.71 4.05 10.62
C CYS A 57 7.93 4.97 10.78
N THR A 58 7.70 6.27 10.65
CA THR A 58 8.72 7.32 10.77
C THR A 58 8.24 8.44 11.69
N ALA A 59 9.14 9.19 12.32
CA ALA A 59 8.78 10.34 13.14
C ALA A 59 8.29 11.55 12.30
N LYS A 60 7.49 12.40 12.95
CA LYS A 60 6.82 13.60 12.43
C LYS A 60 7.65 14.48 11.49
N HIS A 61 8.90 14.78 11.86
CA HIS A 61 9.75 15.68 11.07
C HIS A 61 10.32 15.06 9.79
N THR A 62 10.27 13.74 9.63
CA THR A 62 10.80 13.04 8.44
C THR A 62 9.68 12.72 7.43
N ALA A 63 8.43 12.58 7.88
CA ALA A 63 7.30 12.25 7.03
C ALA A 63 7.07 13.28 5.89
N MET A 64 7.36 14.56 6.15
CA MET A 64 7.22 15.64 5.16
C MET A 64 8.19 15.52 3.98
N ILE A 65 9.30 14.78 4.11
CA ILE A 65 10.32 14.67 3.06
C ILE A 65 10.12 13.43 2.17
N ILE A 66 9.38 12.42 2.61
CA ILE A 66 9.35 11.11 1.93
C ILE A 66 8.35 11.08 0.75
N ALA A 67 7.39 12.01 0.71
CA ALA A 67 6.35 12.04 -0.34
C ALA A 67 6.85 12.50 -1.73
N SER A 68 8.03 13.11 -1.84
CA SER A 68 8.47 13.81 -3.06
C SER A 68 9.78 13.31 -3.68
N SER A 69 10.01 12.00 -3.68
CA SER A 69 11.18 11.32 -4.29
C SER A 69 12.39 11.27 -3.37
N VAL A 70 12.67 10.10 -2.80
CA VAL A 70 14.06 9.77 -2.51
C VAL A 70 14.34 8.28 -2.68
N LYS A 71 15.25 8.01 -3.61
CA LYS A 71 16.16 6.87 -3.60
C LYS A 71 17.08 7.07 -2.37
N HIS A 72 16.67 6.54 -1.22
CA HIS A 72 17.32 6.63 0.10
C HIS A 72 17.49 8.03 0.75
N PRO A 73 16.60 8.46 1.66
CA PRO A 73 16.92 9.46 2.68
C PRO A 73 17.00 8.78 4.05
N VAL A 74 18.20 8.73 4.63
CA VAL A 74 18.44 8.26 5.99
C VAL A 74 18.41 9.46 6.92
N PHE A 75 17.34 9.67 7.68
CA PHE A 75 17.34 10.60 8.82
C PHE A 75 16.48 10.09 9.99
N GLN A 76 17.16 9.91 11.14
CA GLN A 76 16.70 9.23 12.35
C GLN A 76 15.68 10.03 13.18
N TYR A 77 14.87 9.32 13.98
CA TYR A 77 14.10 9.89 15.08
C TYR A 77 14.93 10.05 16.37
N SER A 78 14.44 10.81 17.36
CA SER A 78 14.95 10.77 18.73
C SER A 78 14.61 9.44 19.41
N SER A 79 15.57 8.85 20.12
CA SER A 79 15.61 7.48 20.64
C SER A 79 14.50 7.07 21.64
N SER A 80 13.44 7.86 21.82
CA SER A 80 12.39 7.69 22.83
C SER A 80 11.15 6.94 22.36
N HIS A 81 11.08 6.52 21.09
CA HIS A 81 9.97 5.73 20.54
C HIS A 81 10.45 4.41 19.93
N SER A 82 9.56 3.41 19.93
CA SER A 82 9.78 2.11 19.28
C SER A 82 8.50 1.66 18.60
N VAL A 83 8.64 0.73 17.66
CA VAL A 83 7.51 -0.01 17.08
C VAL A 83 7.69 -1.46 17.54
N ASN A 84 6.70 -1.99 18.25
CA ASN A 84 6.73 -3.36 18.74
C ASN A 84 5.50 -4.08 18.21
N GLU A 85 5.70 -5.14 17.46
CA GLU A 85 4.62 -6.03 17.09
C GLU A 85 4.30 -6.94 18.25
N VAL A 86 3.02 -7.06 18.58
CA VAL A 86 2.52 -7.75 19.76
C VAL A 86 1.29 -8.57 19.41
N ARG A 87 0.84 -9.43 20.34
CA ARG A 87 -0.49 -10.04 20.26
C ARG A 87 -1.58 -9.07 20.70
N LYS A 88 -2.83 -9.41 20.40
CA LYS A 88 -4.01 -8.60 20.74
C LYS A 88 -4.07 -8.26 22.23
N GLU A 89 -3.79 -9.22 23.12
CA GLU A 89 -3.88 -9.02 24.57
C GLU A 89 -2.88 -7.97 25.06
N SER A 90 -1.67 -8.02 24.50
CA SER A 90 -0.61 -7.04 24.75
C SER A 90 -0.91 -5.68 24.14
N PHE A 91 -1.61 -5.64 23.00
CA PHE A 91 -2.07 -4.39 22.38
C PHE A 91 -3.10 -3.65 23.23
N GLU A 92 -4.12 -4.36 23.75
CA GLU A 92 -5.16 -3.74 24.57
C GLU A 92 -4.61 -3.20 25.89
N THR A 93 -3.62 -3.88 26.46
CA THR A 93 -3.03 -3.54 27.77
C THR A 93 -1.77 -2.68 27.67
N CYS A 94 -1.31 -2.37 26.44
CA CYS A 94 -0.02 -1.73 26.18
C CYS A 94 1.16 -2.45 26.87
N SER A 95 1.13 -3.78 26.86
CA SER A 95 2.16 -4.63 27.46
C SER A 95 3.27 -4.94 26.45
N THR A 96 4.52 -4.75 26.88
CA THR A 96 5.73 -5.00 26.10
C THR A 96 6.51 -6.22 26.61
N THR A 97 5.88 -7.06 27.43
CA THR A 97 6.53 -8.26 28.00
C THR A 97 6.67 -9.39 26.96
N ASN A 98 5.68 -9.54 26.08
CA ASN A 98 5.62 -10.62 25.09
C ASN A 98 5.67 -10.07 23.65
N ILE A 99 6.73 -9.32 23.35
CA ILE A 99 6.93 -8.72 22.02
C ILE A 99 7.23 -9.84 21.00
N LEU A 100 6.54 -9.80 19.86
CA LEU A 100 6.80 -10.67 18.72
C LEU A 100 7.99 -10.17 17.90
N ARG A 101 8.02 -8.85 17.63
CA ARG A 101 9.12 -8.16 16.94
C ARG A 101 9.30 -6.77 17.49
N LYS A 102 10.56 -6.35 17.69
CA LYS A 102 10.92 -5.02 18.21
C LYS A 102 11.73 -4.25 17.19
N PHE A 103 11.37 -2.99 16.98
CA PHE A 103 12.08 -2.05 16.12
C PHE A 103 12.35 -0.76 16.90
N SER A 104 13.62 -0.35 16.98
CA SER A 104 14.06 0.77 17.83
C SER A 104 15.13 1.67 17.19
N ASN A 105 15.32 1.58 15.88
CA ASN A 105 16.47 2.10 15.13
C ASN A 105 16.23 3.38 14.29
N GLY A 106 15.14 4.11 14.48
CA GLY A 106 14.92 5.39 13.77
C GLY A 106 13.91 5.33 12.63
N ASN A 107 13.70 4.14 12.08
CA ASN A 107 12.83 3.92 10.94
C ASN A 107 12.44 2.44 10.89
N THR A 108 11.14 2.16 10.79
CA THR A 108 10.64 0.78 10.70
C THR A 108 9.85 0.58 9.42
N THR A 109 10.33 -0.35 8.58
CA THR A 109 9.58 -0.88 7.45
C THR A 109 8.99 -2.23 7.82
N VAL A 110 7.68 -2.38 7.75
CA VAL A 110 6.98 -3.65 7.97
C VAL A 110 6.28 -4.08 6.69
N ILE A 111 6.69 -5.22 6.15
CA ILE A 111 6.01 -5.86 5.01
C ILE A 111 4.81 -6.64 5.53
N LEU A 112 3.65 -6.47 4.90
CA LEU A 112 2.42 -7.20 5.16
C LEU A 112 2.38 -8.47 4.31
N SER A 113 3.15 -9.48 4.72
CA SER A 113 3.37 -10.70 3.92
C SER A 113 2.22 -11.72 3.96
N ASN A 114 1.33 -11.63 4.95
CA ASN A 114 0.23 -12.56 5.15
C ASN A 114 -1.02 -11.77 5.52
N SER A 115 -2.20 -12.31 5.18
CA SER A 115 -3.48 -11.79 5.62
C SER A 115 -3.69 -11.95 7.12
N GLY A 116 -4.68 -11.22 7.62
CA GLY A 116 -5.09 -11.23 9.02
C GLY A 116 -4.62 -10.03 9.82
N VAL A 117 -5.02 -10.02 11.09
CA VAL A 117 -4.87 -8.85 11.96
C VAL A 117 -3.50 -8.81 12.61
N ARG A 118 -2.85 -7.64 12.53
CA ARG A 118 -1.54 -7.37 13.14
C ARG A 118 -1.65 -6.16 14.07
N TYR A 119 -0.90 -6.21 15.17
CA TYR A 119 -0.95 -5.21 16.22
C TYR A 119 0.43 -4.65 16.53
N PHE A 120 0.54 -3.33 16.57
CA PHE A 120 1.77 -2.61 16.82
C PHE A 120 1.57 -1.60 17.96
N VAL A 121 2.56 -1.49 18.84
CA VAL A 121 2.52 -0.56 19.98
C VAL A 121 3.84 0.18 20.14
N CYS A 122 3.76 1.42 20.62
CA CYS A 122 4.93 2.08 21.16
C CYS A 122 5.41 1.37 22.43
N GLY A 123 6.72 1.17 22.58
CA GLY A 123 7.29 0.48 23.73
C GLY A 123 7.16 1.26 25.04
N ASN A 124 6.91 2.57 24.95
CA ASN A 124 6.55 3.39 26.11
C ASN A 124 5.07 3.17 26.44
N LYS A 125 4.80 2.62 27.63
CA LYS A 125 3.44 2.30 28.09
C LYS A 125 2.51 3.52 28.09
N LEU A 126 2.98 4.68 28.53
CA LEU A 126 2.16 5.90 28.56
C LEU A 126 1.85 6.38 27.14
N HIS A 127 2.78 6.27 26.20
CA HIS A 127 2.52 6.67 24.81
C HIS A 127 1.53 5.73 24.12
N CYS A 128 1.67 4.41 24.34
CA CYS A 128 0.70 3.45 23.81
C CYS A 128 -0.70 3.69 24.38
N LEU A 129 -0.81 3.94 25.70
CA LEU A 129 -2.10 4.29 26.33
C LEU A 129 -2.66 5.62 25.83
N GLY A 130 -1.78 6.54 25.41
CA GLY A 130 -2.14 7.80 24.76
C GLY A 130 -2.51 7.68 23.28
N GLY A 131 -2.66 6.46 22.74
CA GLY A 131 -3.09 6.23 21.35
C GLY A 131 -1.96 5.91 20.35
N MET A 132 -0.71 5.84 20.80
CA MET A 132 0.43 5.47 19.94
C MET A 132 0.51 3.94 19.75
N LYS A 133 -0.52 3.40 19.11
CA LYS A 133 -0.72 1.98 18.79
C LYS A 133 -1.49 1.85 17.47
N LEU A 134 -1.27 0.78 16.74
CA LEU A 134 -1.88 0.54 15.43
C LEU A 134 -2.40 -0.90 15.33
N LYS A 135 -3.67 -1.05 14.97
CA LYS A 135 -4.26 -2.30 14.47
C LYS A 135 -4.32 -2.23 12.94
N VAL A 136 -3.83 -3.27 12.29
CA VAL A 136 -3.88 -3.41 10.83
C VAL A 136 -4.64 -4.69 10.51
N ASP A 137 -5.70 -4.59 9.71
CA ASP A 137 -6.41 -5.74 9.15
C ASP A 137 -5.96 -5.90 7.70
N VAL A 138 -5.34 -7.04 7.38
CA VAL A 138 -4.72 -7.28 6.07
C VAL A 138 -5.57 -8.25 5.28
N ASP A 139 -6.11 -7.77 4.17
CA ASP A 139 -6.89 -8.57 3.24
C ASP A 139 -5.99 -9.38 2.30
N GLU A 140 -6.47 -10.56 1.90
CA GLU A 140 -5.84 -11.31 0.82
C GLU A 140 -5.90 -10.51 -0.48
N LYS A 141 -4.79 -10.50 -1.21
CA LYS A 141 -4.78 -9.86 -2.53
C LYS A 141 -5.54 -10.76 -3.50
N SER A 142 -6.74 -10.33 -3.88
CA SER A 142 -7.54 -11.03 -4.87
C SER A 142 -6.82 -11.03 -6.22
N THR A 143 -6.12 -12.11 -6.56
CA THR A 143 -5.74 -12.41 -7.94
C THR A 143 -7.00 -12.80 -8.71
N SER A 144 -7.74 -11.81 -9.19
CA SER A 144 -8.86 -12.08 -10.10
C SER A 144 -8.33 -12.49 -11.47
N VAL A 145 -8.02 -13.77 -11.62
CA VAL A 145 -8.13 -14.42 -12.92
C VAL A 145 -9.62 -14.73 -13.07
N GLY A 146 -10.33 -13.88 -13.80
CA GLY A 146 -11.76 -14.06 -14.05
C GLY A 146 -12.02 -15.39 -14.77
N ALA A 147 -12.55 -16.37 -14.04
CA ALA A 147 -13.22 -17.52 -14.63
C ALA A 147 -14.70 -17.14 -14.88
N PRO A 148 -15.33 -17.55 -16.00
CA PRO A 148 -16.75 -17.31 -16.21
C PRO A 148 -17.55 -18.09 -15.16
N GLN A 149 -18.19 -17.40 -14.23
CA GLN A 149 -19.04 -18.03 -13.23
C GLN A 149 -20.39 -18.40 -13.87
N ALA A 150 -20.70 -19.69 -13.87
CA ALA A 150 -21.99 -20.20 -14.30
C ALA A 150 -23.10 -19.70 -13.35
N GLN A 151 -24.15 -19.12 -13.94
CA GLN A 151 -25.36 -18.66 -13.29
C GLN A 151 -26.19 -19.87 -12.84
N SER A 152 -26.56 -19.91 -11.56
CA SER A 152 -27.67 -20.75 -11.08
C SER A 152 -28.74 -19.85 -10.49
N GLU A 153 -29.88 -19.84 -11.15
CA GLU A 153 -31.15 -19.27 -10.68
C GLU A 153 -31.73 -20.13 -9.54
N GLY A 154 -32.45 -19.50 -8.61
CA GLY A 154 -33.20 -20.19 -7.55
C GLY A 154 -33.64 -19.26 -6.41
N ALA A 155 -34.88 -18.76 -6.49
CA ALA A 155 -35.52 -17.68 -5.74
C ALA A 155 -35.82 -17.91 -4.24
N ALA A 156 -35.82 -16.84 -3.42
CA ALA A 156 -37.01 -16.18 -2.83
C ALA A 156 -36.75 -15.39 -1.50
N THR A 157 -36.91 -14.07 -1.60
CA THR A 157 -37.44 -12.97 -0.72
C THR A 157 -37.77 -13.23 0.78
N LEU A 158 -37.38 -12.40 1.78
CA LEU A 158 -37.90 -11.07 2.28
C LEU A 158 -37.22 -10.75 3.66
N PRO A 159 -37.43 -9.59 4.35
CA PRO A 159 -37.33 -8.18 3.96
C PRO A 159 -36.30 -7.37 4.80
N GLN A 160 -35.90 -6.25 4.21
CA GLN A 160 -35.08 -5.14 4.72
C GLN A 160 -35.66 -4.42 5.97
N PRO A 161 -34.78 -3.84 6.81
CA PRO A 161 -35.03 -2.50 7.35
C PRO A 161 -33.90 -1.52 6.99
N SER A 162 -34.33 -0.43 6.38
CA SER A 162 -33.59 0.77 5.98
C SER A 162 -33.12 1.59 7.17
N SER A 163 -31.90 2.16 7.09
CA SER A 163 -31.50 3.31 7.90
C SER A 163 -30.40 4.14 7.22
N LYS A 164 -30.87 5.21 6.55
CA LYS A 164 -30.28 6.55 6.38
C LYS A 164 -28.77 6.68 6.09
N SER A 165 -28.51 6.83 4.80
CA SER A 165 -27.38 7.59 4.25
C SER A 165 -27.46 9.06 4.69
N ASN A 166 -26.47 9.53 5.44
CA ASN A 166 -26.14 10.95 5.55
C ASN A 166 -24.73 11.15 5.00
N ASN A 167 -24.66 11.68 3.77
CA ASN A 167 -23.45 12.25 3.20
C ASN A 167 -23.20 13.62 3.84
N PRO A 168 -21.95 13.94 4.20
CA PRO A 168 -21.41 15.19 3.67
C PRO A 168 -19.99 15.03 3.11
N SER A 169 -19.89 15.45 1.84
CA SER A 169 -18.79 16.16 1.19
C SER A 169 -17.37 15.58 1.25
N THR A 170 -16.95 15.08 0.09
CA THR A 170 -15.67 15.35 -0.57
C THR A 170 -14.42 15.31 0.33
N VAL A 171 -14.00 14.10 0.70
CA VAL A 171 -12.64 13.85 1.19
C VAL A 171 -11.74 13.65 -0.02
N ILE A 172 -10.83 14.60 -0.23
CA ILE A 172 -9.71 14.51 -1.17
C ILE A 172 -8.93 13.23 -0.83
N PRO A 173 -8.67 12.31 -1.78
CA PRO A 173 -7.93 11.09 -1.47
C PRO A 173 -6.49 11.45 -1.12
N THR A 174 -6.15 11.36 0.17
CA THR A 174 -4.79 11.52 0.71
C THR A 174 -3.88 10.42 0.16
N SER A 175 -2.69 10.86 -0.24
CA SER A 175 -1.67 10.19 -1.04
C SER A 175 -1.32 8.77 -0.57
N ALA A 176 -1.93 7.75 -1.18
CA ALA A 176 -1.24 6.48 -1.35
C ALA A 176 -0.02 6.76 -2.25
N GLY A 177 1.18 6.64 -1.69
CA GLY A 177 2.41 6.69 -2.46
C GLY A 177 2.48 5.46 -3.36
N TYR A 178 1.89 5.53 -4.55
CA TYR A 178 2.09 4.52 -5.58
C TYR A 178 3.51 4.68 -6.10
N ILE A 179 4.39 3.75 -5.74
CA ILE A 179 5.69 3.62 -6.39
C ILE A 179 5.43 3.13 -7.83
N ASN A 180 5.15 4.07 -8.74
CA ASN A 180 5.10 3.86 -10.19
C ASN A 180 6.51 3.62 -10.77
N GLY A 181 7.34 2.83 -10.09
CA GLY A 181 8.73 2.58 -10.48
C GLY A 181 8.87 1.67 -11.70
N GLY A 182 7.83 0.91 -12.04
CA GLY A 182 7.85 -0.01 -13.20
C GLY A 182 7.05 0.47 -14.40
N PHE A 183 5.83 0.96 -14.19
CA PHE A 183 4.85 1.16 -15.26
C PHE A 183 5.22 2.30 -16.23
N GLN A 184 5.71 3.42 -15.69
CA GLN A 184 6.13 4.58 -16.48
C GLN A 184 7.40 4.28 -17.29
N SER A 185 8.36 3.55 -16.72
CA SER A 185 9.59 3.17 -17.42
C SER A 185 9.33 2.15 -18.54
N GLN A 186 8.42 1.20 -18.32
CA GLN A 186 8.01 0.20 -19.31
C GLN A 186 7.27 0.84 -20.50
N LEU A 187 6.37 1.80 -20.21
CA LEU A 187 5.62 2.51 -21.26
C LEU A 187 6.53 3.36 -22.15
N ILE A 188 7.49 4.08 -21.56
CA ILE A 188 8.47 4.87 -22.31
C ILE A 188 9.36 3.96 -23.19
N ALA A 189 9.86 2.85 -22.64
CA ALA A 189 10.66 1.90 -23.41
C ALA A 189 9.88 1.29 -24.59
N PHE A 190 8.60 0.97 -24.41
CA PHE A 190 7.73 0.46 -25.46
C PHE A 190 7.48 1.51 -26.56
N ILE A 191 7.19 2.76 -26.18
CA ILE A 191 7.02 3.86 -27.14
C ILE A 191 8.31 4.10 -27.92
N CYS A 192 9.47 4.11 -27.27
CA CYS A 192 10.77 4.25 -27.94
C CYS A 192 11.06 3.11 -28.93
N LEU A 193 10.78 1.86 -28.56
CA LEU A 193 10.98 0.69 -29.44
C LEU A 193 10.03 0.70 -30.64
N THR A 194 8.76 1.09 -30.44
CA THR A 194 7.81 1.23 -31.57
C THR A 194 8.19 2.37 -32.51
N ALA A 195 8.64 3.50 -31.98
CA ALA A 195 9.10 4.64 -32.79
C ALA A 195 10.36 4.30 -33.59
N ALA A 196 11.35 3.62 -33.00
CA ALA A 196 12.57 3.20 -33.70
C ALA A 196 12.25 2.27 -34.89
N MET A 197 11.35 1.31 -34.71
CA MET A 197 10.96 0.37 -35.78
C MET A 197 10.15 1.06 -36.88
N LEU A 198 9.32 2.06 -36.55
CA LEU A 198 8.61 2.87 -37.55
C LEU A 198 9.56 3.76 -38.36
N LEU A 199 10.64 4.25 -37.75
CA LEU A 199 11.68 4.99 -38.45
C LEU A 199 12.46 4.09 -39.42
N GLU A 200 12.80 2.86 -39.04
CA GLU A 200 13.46 1.93 -39.96
C GLU A 200 12.56 1.57 -41.16
N ILE A 201 11.24 1.47 -40.98
CA ILE A 201 10.28 1.26 -42.10
C ILE A 201 10.28 2.44 -43.07
N ASN A 202 10.39 3.67 -42.57
CA ASN A 202 10.40 4.86 -43.41
C ASN A 202 11.73 5.03 -44.15
N VAL A 203 12.83 4.54 -43.58
CA VAL A 203 14.15 4.51 -44.23
C VAL A 203 14.20 3.42 -45.30
N GLU A 204 13.64 2.24 -45.07
CA GLU A 204 13.65 1.13 -46.04
C GLU A 204 12.69 1.35 -47.23
N LYS A 205 11.76 2.31 -47.12
CA LYS A 205 10.84 2.72 -48.19
C LYS A 205 11.31 3.93 -49.01
N SER A 206 12.40 4.60 -48.61
CA SER A 206 12.98 5.74 -49.31
C SER A 206 14.15 5.32 -50.18
#